data_AF-A0A7S0DCZ4-F1
#
_entry.id   AF-A0A7S0DCZ4-F1
#
_cell.length_a   1.000
_cell.length_b   1.000
_cell.length_c   1.000
_cell.angle_alpha   90.00
_cell.angle_beta   90.00
_cell.angle_gamma   90.00
#
_symmetry.space_group_name_H-M   'P 1'
#
loop_
_entity.id
_entity.type
_entity.pdbx_description
1 polymer ?
#
loop_
_entity_poly.entity_id
_entity_poly.type
_entity_poly.pdbx_seq_one_letter_code
_entity_poly.pdbx_strand_id
1 'polypeptide(L)'
;MEKGADKAPRKDPSLSVESYHAMQRPETGNQQEEVEDHLSHTLPFVLVCCITLLGSGGLIIGVGPFIERMVKDGYFSDRCNDRESGCAEQYDAMNPIFNGGFQIMTWTSAITGILLTAWGPRYNATIGMIFLTIGCGILATAETEDGPNFFMMGYGFIGGGGNLMYISSFHFANLFENKAVPIGILGGIFNLSGLLFMLLNIPGVTIKIFFSGYSFVGMGLVVLVAIFYPDDSIEDGEGYSLKFPTYSHVSCSRVYQEICRPEVFKAVKSTRFLGFCVLFAWCTMSNVVIGGLVESLAASKSSDSDSLHIFNGYAYPIIGNSTFLFAPMVGYLIQETGFALSMTFCIVFTQISLALCWGPELVSQYFMLFF
;
A
#
# COMPACT_ATOMS: atom_id res chain seq x y z
N MET A 1 67.86 23.99 -28.46
CA MET A 1 66.45 23.85 -28.02
C MET A 1 65.91 25.27 -27.90
N GLU A 2 65.25 25.72 -28.98
CA GLU A 2 63.86 26.25 -28.98
C GLU A 2 63.80 27.72 -28.48
N LYS A 3 63.74 28.70 -29.39
CA LYS A 3 62.56 29.24 -30.11
C LYS A 3 61.47 29.81 -29.20
N GLY A 4 61.08 31.05 -29.49
CA GLY A 4 59.70 31.51 -29.26
C GLY A 4 59.57 32.87 -28.61
N ALA A 5 59.42 33.91 -29.42
CA ALA A 5 58.82 35.17 -29.01
C ALA A 5 57.30 35.02 -28.97
N ASP A 6 56.63 35.53 -27.93
CA ASP A 6 55.18 35.78 -27.92
C ASP A 6 54.92 37.05 -27.09
N LYS A 7 54.72 38.21 -27.72
CA LYS A 7 53.42 38.78 -28.17
C LYS A 7 52.37 38.82 -27.06
N ALA A 8 52.21 40.02 -26.50
CA ALA A 8 51.03 40.40 -25.71
C ALA A 8 49.75 40.15 -26.53
N PRO A 9 48.68 39.59 -25.93
CA PRO A 9 47.42 39.44 -26.62
C PRO A 9 46.76 40.81 -26.83
N ARG A 10 46.36 41.04 -28.09
CA ARG A 10 45.49 42.12 -28.56
C ARG A 10 44.25 42.24 -27.67
N LYS A 11 43.89 43.47 -27.29
CA LYS A 11 42.52 43.81 -26.88
C LYS A 11 41.59 43.57 -28.08
N ASP A 12 40.73 42.56 -27.97
CA ASP A 12 39.61 42.38 -28.90
C ASP A 12 38.49 43.35 -28.49
N PRO A 13 37.97 44.24 -29.36
CA PRO A 13 36.95 45.23 -28.99
C PRO A 13 35.51 44.70 -29.02
N SER A 14 35.29 43.39 -29.01
CA SER A 14 33.99 42.79 -29.35
C SER A 14 33.36 41.91 -28.25
N LEU A 15 33.71 42.11 -26.97
CA LEU A 15 32.82 41.67 -25.89
C LEU A 15 31.74 42.73 -25.68
N SER A 16 30.54 42.44 -26.20
CA SER A 16 29.35 43.24 -25.96
C SER A 16 29.09 43.38 -24.46
N VAL A 17 28.63 44.57 -24.08
CA VAL A 17 28.20 44.95 -22.72
C VAL A 17 27.10 44.02 -22.18
N GLU A 18 26.45 43.24 -23.06
CA GLU A 18 25.48 42.18 -22.70
C GLU A 18 26.08 41.04 -21.88
N SER A 19 27.35 40.67 -22.09
CA SER A 19 27.98 39.57 -21.35
C SER A 19 28.31 39.93 -19.89
N TYR A 20 28.41 41.23 -19.56
CA TYR A 20 28.59 41.69 -18.17
C TYR A 20 27.25 41.85 -17.44
N HIS A 21 26.16 42.15 -18.15
CA HIS A 21 24.82 42.19 -17.54
C HIS A 21 24.19 40.81 -17.33
N ALA A 22 24.64 39.77 -18.07
CA ALA A 22 24.21 38.39 -17.84
C ALA A 22 24.76 37.77 -16.52
N MET A 23 25.84 38.33 -15.95
CA MET A 23 26.45 37.85 -14.70
C MET A 23 25.91 38.52 -13.43
N GLN A 24 24.96 39.45 -13.54
CA GLN A 24 24.40 40.19 -12.39
C GLN A 24 22.89 40.02 -12.20
N ARG A 25 22.30 38.94 -12.72
CA ARG A 25 20.94 38.58 -12.31
C ARG A 25 21.04 37.88 -10.93
N PRO A 26 20.42 38.42 -9.87
CA PRO A 26 20.52 37.81 -8.54
C PRO A 26 19.92 36.39 -8.56
N GLU A 27 20.64 35.43 -7.99
CA GLU A 27 20.27 34.00 -7.86
C GLU A 27 18.98 33.75 -7.03
N THR A 28 18.31 34.81 -6.58
CA THR A 28 17.08 34.75 -5.78
C THR A 28 15.87 34.27 -6.57
N GLY A 29 15.85 34.41 -7.90
CA GLY A 29 14.75 33.91 -8.74
C GLY A 29 14.73 32.38 -8.86
N ASN A 30 15.89 31.76 -9.00
CA ASN A 30 16.00 30.31 -9.23
C ASN A 30 15.65 29.50 -7.98
N GLN A 31 16.03 30.00 -6.80
CA GLN A 31 15.69 29.34 -5.53
C GLN A 31 14.20 29.47 -5.16
N GLN A 32 13.54 30.57 -5.53
CA GLN A 32 12.10 30.71 -5.29
C GLN A 32 11.27 29.84 -6.24
N GLU A 33 11.62 29.77 -7.53
CA GLU A 33 10.98 28.85 -8.48
C GLU A 33 11.19 27.38 -8.09
N GLU A 34 12.41 27.00 -7.68
CA GLU A 34 12.73 25.62 -7.29
C GLU A 34 12.04 25.19 -5.98
N VAL A 35 11.86 26.13 -5.03
CA VAL A 35 11.08 25.89 -3.80
C VAL A 35 9.58 25.82 -4.08
N GLU A 36 9.06 26.68 -4.96
CA GLU A 36 7.64 26.70 -5.34
C GLU A 36 7.26 25.44 -6.15
N ASP A 37 8.16 24.99 -7.03
CA ASP A 37 8.01 23.75 -7.80
C ASP A 37 8.06 22.50 -6.89
N HIS A 38 9.02 22.42 -5.96
CA HIS A 38 9.07 21.35 -4.97
C HIS A 38 7.83 21.29 -4.07
N LEU A 39 7.30 22.44 -3.65
CA LEU A 39 6.09 22.50 -2.83
C LEU A 39 4.85 22.07 -3.63
N SER A 40 4.80 22.41 -4.92
CA SER A 40 3.69 22.07 -5.83
C SER A 40 3.54 20.56 -6.04
N HIS A 41 4.64 19.80 -6.02
CA HIS A 41 4.62 18.33 -6.15
C HIS A 41 4.47 17.61 -4.81
N THR A 42 5.04 18.15 -3.74
CA THR A 42 5.05 17.50 -2.42
C THR A 42 3.68 17.52 -1.75
N LEU A 43 2.99 18.66 -1.79
CA LEU A 43 1.67 18.80 -1.16
C LEU A 43 0.63 17.79 -1.66
N PRO A 44 0.41 17.62 -2.98
CA PRO A 44 -0.55 16.64 -3.47
C PRO A 44 -0.15 15.22 -3.10
N PHE A 45 1.14 14.89 -3.12
CA PHE A 45 1.61 13.57 -2.72
C PHE A 45 1.34 13.27 -1.23
N VAL A 46 1.55 14.24 -0.34
CA VAL A 46 1.23 14.11 1.10
C VAL A 46 -0.27 13.88 1.31
N LEU A 47 -1.13 14.58 0.55
CA LEU A 47 -2.58 14.37 0.63
C LEU A 47 -2.97 12.94 0.22
N VAL A 48 -2.38 12.42 -0.85
CA VAL A 48 -2.58 11.01 -1.26
C VAL A 48 -2.08 10.04 -0.21
N CYS A 49 -0.95 10.34 0.43
CA CYS A 49 -0.45 9.53 1.54
C CYS A 49 -1.47 9.46 2.69
N CYS A 50 -2.10 10.57 3.05
CA CYS A 50 -3.18 10.60 4.06
C CYS A 50 -4.42 9.81 3.61
N ILE A 51 -4.84 9.96 2.36
CA ILE A 51 -5.97 9.20 1.79
C ILE A 51 -5.65 7.70 1.78
N THR A 52 -4.42 7.33 1.41
CA THR A 52 -3.94 5.95 1.38
C THR A 52 -3.94 5.34 2.78
N LEU A 53 -3.50 6.09 3.79
CA LEU A 53 -3.52 5.64 5.18
C LEU A 53 -4.95 5.30 5.64
N LEU A 54 -5.93 6.15 5.29
CA LEU A 54 -7.31 6.01 5.76
C LEU A 54 -8.19 5.11 4.89
N GLY A 55 -7.83 4.85 3.64
CA GLY A 55 -8.73 4.21 2.69
C GLY A 55 -8.15 3.04 1.92
N SER A 56 -6.88 2.69 2.10
CA SER A 56 -6.25 1.65 1.26
C SER A 56 -6.70 0.24 1.64
N GLY A 57 -6.46 -0.70 0.73
CA GLY A 57 -6.76 -2.12 0.95
C GLY A 57 -5.94 -2.75 2.08
N GLY A 58 -4.88 -2.07 2.54
CA GLY A 58 -4.01 -2.56 3.61
C GLY A 58 -4.70 -2.62 4.98
N LEU A 59 -5.86 -1.98 5.13
CA LEU A 59 -6.76 -2.17 6.27
C LEU A 59 -7.04 -3.65 6.54
N ILE A 60 -7.08 -4.48 5.48
CA ILE A 60 -7.34 -5.92 5.59
C ILE A 60 -6.28 -6.67 6.40
N ILE A 61 -5.05 -6.13 6.47
CA ILE A 61 -3.93 -6.73 7.21
C ILE A 61 -4.12 -6.52 8.73
N GLY A 62 -5.03 -5.64 9.14
CA GLY A 62 -5.46 -5.45 10.54
C GLY A 62 -6.35 -6.57 11.08
N VAL A 63 -6.24 -7.79 10.57
CA VAL A 63 -7.11 -8.92 10.91
C VAL A 63 -6.98 -9.35 12.37
N GLY A 64 -5.76 -9.34 12.94
CA GLY A 64 -5.53 -9.75 14.33
C GLY A 64 -6.37 -8.93 15.33
N PRO A 65 -6.25 -7.59 15.34
CA PRO A 65 -7.08 -6.72 16.17
C PRO A 65 -8.59 -6.86 15.89
N PHE A 66 -8.96 -7.07 14.63
CA PHE A 66 -10.35 -7.26 14.25
C PHE A 66 -10.93 -8.56 14.83
N ILE A 67 -10.24 -9.69 14.68
CA ILE A 67 -10.62 -10.99 15.25
C ILE A 67 -10.64 -10.93 16.78
N GLU A 68 -9.64 -10.33 17.41
CA GLU A 68 -9.62 -10.19 18.87
C GLU A 68 -10.84 -9.39 19.37
N ARG A 69 -11.22 -8.33 18.65
CA ARG A 69 -12.45 -7.60 18.96
C ARG A 69 -13.69 -8.46 18.75
N MET A 70 -13.76 -9.27 17.69
CA MET A 70 -14.87 -10.19 17.46
C MET A 70 -15.06 -11.17 18.63
N VAL A 71 -13.96 -11.70 19.17
CA VAL A 71 -13.98 -12.57 20.35
C VAL A 71 -14.54 -11.82 21.56
N LYS A 72 -14.10 -10.58 21.81
CA LYS A 72 -14.59 -9.73 22.91
C LYS A 72 -16.07 -9.35 22.78
N ASP A 73 -16.54 -9.14 21.55
CA ASP A 73 -17.95 -8.84 21.25
C ASP A 73 -18.85 -10.10 21.27
N GLY A 74 -18.28 -11.29 21.46
CA GLY A 74 -19.03 -12.54 21.60
C GLY A 74 -19.42 -13.19 20.27
N TYR A 75 -18.80 -12.82 19.15
CA TYR A 75 -19.06 -13.46 17.86
C TYR A 75 -18.51 -14.89 17.83
N PHE A 76 -19.28 -15.84 17.29
CA PHE A 76 -18.92 -17.27 17.21
C PHE A 76 -18.66 -17.96 18.56
N SER A 77 -19.15 -17.42 19.68
CA SER A 77 -18.98 -18.04 21.00
C SER A 77 -19.71 -19.38 21.13
N ASP A 78 -20.67 -19.66 20.25
CA ASP A 78 -21.39 -20.93 20.15
C ASP A 78 -20.49 -22.12 19.76
N ARG A 79 -19.31 -21.84 19.20
CA ARG A 79 -18.34 -22.85 18.77
C ARG A 79 -17.45 -23.37 19.89
N CYS A 80 -17.37 -22.64 21.00
CA CYS A 80 -16.63 -23.09 22.17
C CYS A 80 -17.51 -23.99 23.04
N ASN A 81 -16.92 -25.08 23.54
CA ASN A 81 -17.55 -25.84 24.61
C ASN A 81 -17.46 -25.03 25.92
N ASP A 82 -18.54 -25.03 26.72
CA ASP A 82 -18.60 -24.46 28.08
C ASP A 82 -18.21 -22.98 28.27
N ARG A 83 -18.86 -22.05 27.54
CA ARG A 83 -18.87 -20.58 27.82
C ARG A 83 -17.50 -19.89 27.88
N GLU A 84 -16.40 -20.57 27.56
CA GLU A 84 -15.09 -19.94 27.42
C GLU A 84 -15.05 -19.13 26.11
N SER A 85 -14.60 -17.88 26.18
CA SER A 85 -14.36 -17.02 25.02
C SER A 85 -12.90 -17.15 24.58
N GLY A 86 -12.65 -17.33 23.28
CA GLY A 86 -11.30 -17.44 22.72
C GLY A 86 -10.79 -18.88 22.60
N CYS A 87 -11.66 -19.86 22.38
CA CYS A 87 -11.23 -21.23 22.07
C CYS A 87 -10.65 -21.37 20.66
N ALA A 88 -9.85 -22.41 20.41
CA ALA A 88 -9.25 -22.67 19.11
C ALA A 88 -10.31 -22.82 17.99
N GLU A 89 -11.43 -23.48 18.28
CA GLU A 89 -12.53 -23.69 17.34
C GLU A 89 -13.20 -22.37 16.91
N GLN A 90 -13.22 -21.37 17.80
CA GLN A 90 -13.75 -20.04 17.50
C GLN A 90 -12.83 -19.27 16.56
N TYR A 91 -11.51 -19.31 16.78
CA TYR A 91 -10.53 -18.72 15.87
C TYR A 91 -10.56 -19.40 14.49
N ASP A 92 -10.67 -20.73 14.46
CA ASP A 92 -10.80 -21.50 13.23
C ASP A 92 -12.05 -21.14 12.42
N ALA A 93 -13.16 -20.85 13.08
CA ALA A 93 -14.39 -20.37 12.42
C ALA A 93 -14.23 -18.98 11.79
N MET A 94 -13.30 -18.15 12.29
CA MET A 94 -13.03 -16.80 11.78
C MET A 94 -11.97 -16.77 10.67
N ASN A 95 -11.11 -17.80 10.55
CA ASN A 95 -10.10 -17.90 9.49
C ASN A 95 -10.63 -17.65 8.05
N PRO A 96 -11.81 -18.15 7.65
CA PRO A 96 -12.38 -17.88 6.33
C PRO A 96 -12.65 -16.40 6.06
N ILE A 97 -12.86 -15.57 7.09
CA ILE A 97 -13.14 -14.14 6.95
C ILE A 97 -11.97 -13.43 6.28
N PHE A 98 -10.75 -13.66 6.80
CA PHE A 98 -9.54 -13.09 6.24
C PHE A 98 -9.19 -13.71 4.90
N ASN A 99 -9.16 -15.04 4.81
CA ASN A 99 -8.77 -15.74 3.58
C ASN A 99 -9.68 -15.38 2.40
N GLY A 100 -10.99 -15.40 2.63
CA GLY A 100 -11.97 -15.03 1.62
C GLY A 100 -11.95 -13.53 1.32
N GLY A 101 -11.83 -12.67 2.33
CA GLY A 101 -11.70 -11.23 2.14
C GLY A 101 -10.46 -10.86 1.32
N PHE A 102 -9.32 -11.48 1.61
CA PHE A 102 -8.07 -11.28 0.88
C PHE A 102 -8.16 -11.79 -0.56
N GLN A 103 -8.88 -12.90 -0.79
CA GLN A 103 -9.16 -13.39 -2.13
C GLN A 103 -10.05 -12.43 -2.93
N ILE A 104 -11.09 -11.86 -2.30
CA ILE A 104 -11.93 -10.82 -2.91
C ILE A 104 -11.06 -9.62 -3.28
N MET A 105 -10.21 -9.14 -2.37
CA MET A 105 -9.27 -8.05 -2.64
C MET A 105 -8.41 -8.37 -3.87
N THR A 106 -7.79 -9.56 -3.89
CA THR A 106 -6.88 -10.00 -4.98
C THR A 106 -7.57 -10.01 -6.34
N TRP A 107 -8.79 -10.55 -6.44
CA TRP A 107 -9.55 -10.53 -7.70
C TRP A 107 -9.94 -9.13 -8.12
N THR A 108 -10.31 -8.28 -7.16
CA THR A 108 -10.65 -6.87 -7.43
C THR A 108 -9.41 -6.10 -7.93
N SER A 109 -8.22 -6.41 -7.42
CA SER A 109 -6.93 -5.89 -7.91
C SER A 109 -6.68 -6.26 -9.37
N ALA A 110 -6.98 -7.50 -9.77
CA ALA A 110 -6.80 -7.93 -11.16
C ALA A 110 -7.71 -7.14 -12.12
N ILE A 111 -8.93 -6.82 -11.68
CA ILE A 111 -9.90 -6.03 -12.46
C ILE A 111 -9.49 -4.55 -12.51
N THR A 112 -8.78 -4.05 -11.49
CA THR A 112 -8.37 -2.65 -11.38
C THR A 112 -7.60 -2.14 -12.60
N GLY A 113 -6.69 -2.94 -13.17
CA GLY A 113 -5.95 -2.53 -14.37
C GLY A 113 -6.85 -2.27 -15.58
N ILE A 114 -7.93 -3.05 -15.73
CA ILE A 114 -8.93 -2.86 -16.79
C ILE A 114 -9.74 -1.58 -16.51
N LEU A 115 -10.17 -1.37 -15.27
CA LEU A 115 -10.95 -0.20 -14.85
C LEU A 115 -10.16 1.10 -15.00
N LEU A 116 -8.88 1.11 -14.63
CA LEU A 116 -7.98 2.25 -14.82
C LEU A 116 -7.83 2.61 -16.30
N THR A 117 -7.71 1.60 -17.17
CA THR A 117 -7.63 1.83 -18.62
C THR A 117 -8.96 2.34 -19.21
N ALA A 118 -10.09 1.93 -18.62
CA ALA A 118 -11.43 2.26 -19.10
C ALA A 118 -11.90 3.65 -18.67
N TRP A 119 -11.70 3.96 -17.40
CA TRP A 119 -12.35 5.07 -16.70
C TRP A 119 -11.36 6.03 -16.05
N GLY A 120 -10.07 5.70 -16.00
CA GLY A 120 -9.04 6.54 -15.40
C GLY A 120 -8.96 6.46 -13.87
N PRO A 121 -7.95 7.12 -13.26
CA PRO A 121 -7.63 7.00 -11.84
C PRO A 121 -8.73 7.51 -10.91
N ARG A 122 -9.35 8.66 -11.23
CA ARG A 122 -10.42 9.26 -10.43
C ARG A 122 -11.61 8.33 -10.25
N TYR A 123 -12.14 7.79 -11.34
CA TYR A 123 -13.32 6.92 -11.29
C TYR A 123 -13.01 5.58 -10.61
N ASN A 124 -11.86 4.98 -10.93
CA ASN A 124 -11.44 3.74 -10.30
C ASN A 124 -11.29 3.89 -8.78
N ALA A 125 -10.65 4.97 -8.32
CA ALA A 125 -10.52 5.26 -6.89
C ALA A 125 -11.86 5.59 -6.22
N THR A 126 -12.75 6.34 -6.89
CA THR A 126 -14.07 6.69 -6.36
C THR A 126 -14.93 5.44 -6.16
N ILE A 127 -14.94 4.52 -7.14
CA ILE A 127 -15.64 3.24 -7.04
C ILE A 127 -15.06 2.38 -5.93
N GLY A 128 -13.73 2.37 -5.81
CA GLY A 128 -13.04 1.72 -4.70
C GLY A 128 -13.54 2.22 -3.34
N MET A 129 -13.68 3.53 -3.17
CA MET A 129 -14.12 4.12 -1.91
C MET A 129 -15.61 3.89 -1.63
N ILE A 130 -16.44 3.79 -2.67
CA ILE A 130 -17.84 3.37 -2.53
C ILE A 130 -17.88 1.92 -2.00
N PHE A 131 -17.07 1.01 -2.57
CA PHE A 131 -17.00 -0.37 -2.10
C PHE A 131 -16.50 -0.47 -0.66
N LEU A 132 -15.47 0.30 -0.29
CA LEU A 132 -15.02 0.35 1.10
C LEU A 132 -16.13 0.84 2.04
N THR A 133 -16.87 1.88 1.65
CA THR A 133 -17.99 2.43 2.44
C THR A 133 -19.11 1.41 2.62
N ILE A 134 -19.43 0.66 1.56
CA ILE A 134 -20.40 -0.45 1.60
C ILE A 134 -19.89 -1.56 2.52
N GLY A 135 -18.62 -1.94 2.43
CA GLY A 135 -17.99 -2.94 3.30
C GLY A 135 -18.05 -2.56 4.78
N CYS A 136 -17.78 -1.29 5.09
CA CYS A 136 -17.96 -0.75 6.44
C CYS A 136 -19.43 -0.78 6.88
N GLY A 137 -20.36 -0.45 5.97
CA GLY A 137 -21.80 -0.53 6.24
C GLY A 137 -22.26 -1.95 6.59
N ILE A 138 -21.80 -2.96 5.84
CA ILE A 138 -22.07 -4.38 6.08
C ILE A 138 -21.59 -4.76 7.50
N LEU A 139 -20.34 -4.45 7.84
CA LEU A 139 -19.79 -4.77 9.16
C LEU A 139 -20.45 -3.96 10.30
N ALA A 140 -20.91 -2.74 10.03
CA ALA A 140 -21.65 -1.94 11.01
C ALA A 140 -23.01 -2.55 11.36
N THR A 141 -23.63 -3.28 10.43
CA THR A 141 -24.90 -3.98 10.65
C THR A 141 -24.73 -5.42 11.17
N ALA A 142 -23.51 -5.92 11.29
CA ALA A 142 -23.26 -7.33 11.60
C ALA A 142 -23.74 -7.75 13.01
N GLU A 143 -24.56 -8.78 13.07
CA GLU A 143 -25.09 -9.37 14.29
C GLU A 143 -24.33 -10.64 14.68
N THR A 144 -24.41 -11.03 15.95
CA THR A 144 -23.70 -12.21 16.46
C THR A 144 -24.16 -13.53 15.84
N GLU A 145 -25.37 -13.53 15.26
CA GLU A 145 -25.95 -14.68 14.55
C GLU A 145 -25.46 -14.79 13.09
N ASP A 146 -24.81 -13.74 12.56
CA ASP A 146 -24.34 -13.73 11.17
C ASP A 146 -23.18 -14.72 10.97
N GLY A 147 -23.26 -15.48 9.88
CA GLY A 147 -22.23 -16.44 9.51
C GLY A 147 -20.92 -15.78 9.02
N PRO A 148 -19.81 -16.55 8.96
CA PRO A 148 -18.51 -16.02 8.57
C PRO A 148 -18.48 -15.43 7.14
N ASN A 149 -19.38 -15.89 6.26
CA ASN A 149 -19.51 -15.37 4.89
C ASN A 149 -19.94 -13.89 4.86
N PHE A 150 -20.73 -13.44 5.82
CA PHE A 150 -21.18 -12.06 5.90
C PHE A 150 -20.02 -11.11 6.24
N PHE A 151 -19.24 -11.49 7.26
CA PHE A 151 -18.00 -10.80 7.62
C PHE A 151 -16.98 -10.84 6.49
N MET A 152 -16.80 -11.99 5.85
CA MET A 152 -15.93 -12.16 4.68
C MET A 152 -16.28 -11.17 3.56
N MET A 153 -17.56 -10.98 3.26
CA MET A 153 -18.01 -10.04 2.24
C MET A 153 -17.72 -8.58 2.62
N GLY A 154 -18.05 -8.18 3.86
CA GLY A 154 -17.76 -6.83 4.35
C GLY A 154 -16.26 -6.52 4.36
N TYR A 155 -15.47 -7.45 4.90
CA TYR A 155 -14.01 -7.35 4.97
C TYR A 155 -13.37 -7.35 3.57
N GLY A 156 -13.88 -8.18 2.66
CA GLY A 156 -13.46 -8.23 1.26
C GLY A 156 -13.76 -6.96 0.49
N PHE A 157 -14.91 -6.32 0.71
CA PHE A 157 -15.23 -5.02 0.12
C PHE A 157 -14.34 -3.89 0.63
N ILE A 158 -13.96 -3.91 1.92
CA ILE A 158 -12.98 -2.97 2.47
C ILE A 158 -11.62 -3.15 1.79
N GLY A 159 -11.10 -4.39 1.76
CA GLY A 159 -9.81 -4.68 1.13
C GLY A 159 -9.81 -4.39 -0.38
N GLY A 160 -10.77 -4.93 -1.12
CA GLY A 160 -10.87 -4.76 -2.57
C GLY A 160 -11.14 -3.32 -2.98
N GLY A 161 -12.11 -2.66 -2.32
CA GLY A 161 -12.42 -1.26 -2.56
C GLY A 161 -11.24 -0.34 -2.25
N GLY A 162 -10.59 -0.54 -1.10
CA GLY A 162 -9.40 0.21 -0.75
C GLY A 162 -8.22 -0.04 -1.70
N ASN A 163 -8.10 -1.25 -2.26
CA ASN A 163 -7.04 -1.56 -3.20
C ASN A 163 -7.24 -0.88 -4.58
N LEU A 164 -8.48 -0.67 -5.02
CA LEU A 164 -8.78 0.14 -6.21
C LEU A 164 -8.25 1.56 -6.05
N MET A 165 -8.55 2.19 -4.92
CA MET A 165 -8.03 3.52 -4.59
C MET A 165 -6.51 3.51 -4.50
N TYR A 166 -5.92 2.54 -3.79
CA TYR A 166 -4.48 2.42 -3.61
C TYR A 166 -3.70 2.33 -4.92
N ILE A 167 -4.12 1.47 -5.86
CA ILE A 167 -3.44 1.36 -7.17
C ILE A 167 -3.55 2.69 -7.93
N SER A 168 -4.67 3.40 -7.81
CA SER A 168 -4.85 4.71 -8.43
C SER A 168 -3.93 5.78 -7.84
N SER A 169 -3.50 5.63 -6.57
CA SER A 169 -2.54 6.54 -5.93
C SER A 169 -1.16 6.52 -6.58
N PHE A 170 -0.77 5.43 -7.26
CA PHE A 170 0.53 5.35 -7.91
C PHE A 170 0.72 6.35 -9.05
N HIS A 171 -0.36 6.90 -9.62
CA HIS A 171 -0.26 7.96 -10.60
C HIS A 171 0.43 9.22 -10.04
N PHE A 172 0.33 9.46 -8.73
CA PHE A 172 1.02 10.59 -8.08
C PHE A 172 2.51 10.35 -7.87
N ALA A 173 3.00 9.09 -7.99
CA ALA A 173 4.43 8.83 -7.98
C ALA A 173 5.15 9.36 -9.23
N ASN A 174 4.42 9.60 -10.32
CA ASN A 174 4.97 10.19 -11.55
C ASN A 174 5.29 11.69 -11.42
N LEU A 175 4.85 12.35 -10.34
CA LEU A 175 5.24 13.74 -10.05
C LEU A 175 6.73 13.87 -9.70
N PHE A 176 7.40 12.75 -9.42
CA PHE A 176 8.80 12.72 -9.08
C PHE A 176 9.57 12.01 -10.19
N GLU A 177 10.72 12.58 -10.58
CA GLU A 177 11.64 11.93 -11.52
C GLU A 177 12.05 10.53 -11.01
N ASN A 178 12.21 10.40 -9.70
CA ASN A 178 12.46 9.14 -9.03
C ASN A 178 11.17 8.55 -8.44
N LYS A 179 10.65 7.53 -9.11
CA LYS A 179 9.40 6.86 -8.74
C LYS A 179 9.57 5.82 -7.63
N ALA A 180 10.78 5.30 -7.41
CA ALA A 180 11.00 4.16 -6.51
C ALA A 180 10.72 4.51 -5.04
N VAL A 181 11.15 5.69 -4.60
CA VAL A 181 10.93 6.16 -3.21
C VAL A 181 9.45 6.50 -2.94
N PRO A 182 8.75 7.31 -3.77
CA PRO A 182 7.31 7.55 -3.60
C PRO A 182 6.46 6.27 -3.61
N ILE A 183 6.76 5.33 -4.51
CA ILE A 183 6.08 4.02 -4.54
C ILE A 183 6.36 3.24 -3.25
N GLY A 184 7.61 3.26 -2.76
CA GLY A 184 7.98 2.66 -1.47
C GLY A 184 7.24 3.29 -0.29
N ILE A 185 7.07 4.61 -0.27
CA ILE A 185 6.29 5.33 0.75
C ILE A 185 4.81 4.89 0.70
N LEU A 186 4.19 4.89 -0.48
CA LEU A 186 2.80 4.43 -0.63
C LEU A 186 2.63 2.98 -0.19
N GLY A 187 3.57 2.10 -0.55
CA GLY A 187 3.59 0.71 -0.09
C GLY A 187 3.78 0.57 1.41
N GLY A 188 4.59 1.43 2.02
CA GLY A 188 4.72 1.49 3.47
C GLY A 188 3.41 1.92 4.14
N ILE A 189 2.78 2.98 3.64
CA ILE A 189 1.51 3.49 4.16
C ILE A 189 0.38 2.47 4.00
N PHE A 190 0.37 1.69 2.90
CA PHE A 190 -0.54 0.57 2.74
C PHE A 190 -0.45 -0.38 3.94
N ASN A 191 0.76 -0.81 4.33
CA ASN A 191 0.92 -1.67 5.50
C ASN A 191 0.58 -0.96 6.82
N LEU A 192 0.94 0.33 6.94
CA LEU A 192 0.59 1.15 8.10
C LEU A 192 -0.92 1.28 8.31
N SER A 193 -1.72 1.30 7.24
CA SER A 193 -3.18 1.41 7.34
C SER A 193 -3.80 0.24 8.13
N GLY A 194 -3.24 -0.96 8.06
CA GLY A 194 -3.67 -2.10 8.86
C GLY A 194 -3.63 -1.85 10.37
N LEU A 195 -2.72 -0.99 10.84
CA LEU A 195 -2.65 -0.63 12.26
C LEU A 195 -3.84 0.22 12.73
N LEU A 196 -4.61 0.84 11.83
CA LEU A 196 -5.82 1.58 12.20
C LEU A 196 -6.86 0.67 12.86
N PHE A 197 -6.87 -0.63 12.54
CA PHE A 197 -7.77 -1.58 13.19
C PHE A 197 -7.37 -1.89 14.63
N MET A 198 -6.16 -1.52 15.08
CA MET A 198 -5.83 -1.58 16.52
C MET A 198 -6.72 -0.66 17.36
N LEU A 199 -7.31 0.39 16.75
CA LEU A 199 -8.28 1.26 17.43
C LEU A 199 -9.57 0.52 17.83
N LEU A 200 -9.88 -0.63 17.22
CA LEU A 200 -10.97 -1.50 17.66
C LEU A 200 -10.77 -2.02 19.08
N ASN A 201 -9.52 -2.18 19.52
CA ASN A 201 -9.20 -2.70 20.84
C ASN A 201 -9.26 -1.65 21.96
N ILE A 202 -9.63 -0.41 21.65
CA ILE A 202 -9.87 0.63 22.66
C ILE A 202 -11.10 0.25 23.50
N PRO A 203 -11.03 0.36 24.85
CA PRO A 203 -12.16 0.07 25.73
C PRO A 203 -13.41 0.86 25.34
N GLY A 204 -14.55 0.17 25.21
CA GLY A 204 -15.83 0.78 24.86
C GLY A 204 -16.15 0.88 23.36
N VAL A 205 -15.21 0.56 22.46
CA VAL A 205 -15.44 0.54 21.01
C VAL A 205 -15.87 -0.85 20.57
N THR A 206 -17.12 -1.01 20.09
CA THR A 206 -17.58 -2.27 19.45
C THR A 206 -17.34 -2.25 17.95
N ILE A 207 -17.38 -3.41 17.30
CA ILE A 207 -17.32 -3.52 15.83
C ILE A 207 -18.36 -2.62 15.17
N LYS A 208 -19.62 -2.66 15.65
CA LYS A 208 -20.70 -1.84 15.11
C LYS A 208 -20.39 -0.34 15.17
N ILE A 209 -19.92 0.15 16.31
CA ILE A 209 -19.60 1.58 16.51
C ILE A 209 -18.43 1.99 15.63
N PHE A 210 -17.36 1.18 15.60
CA PHE A 210 -16.17 1.47 14.82
C PHE A 210 -16.48 1.55 13.34
N PHE A 211 -17.09 0.52 12.76
CA PHE A 211 -17.38 0.48 11.32
C PHE A 211 -18.50 1.43 10.92
N SER A 212 -19.43 1.76 11.81
CA SER A 212 -20.37 2.87 11.58
C SER A 212 -19.64 4.20 11.45
N GLY A 213 -18.73 4.51 12.39
CA GLY A 213 -17.86 5.69 12.31
C GLY A 213 -16.98 5.70 11.05
N TYR A 214 -16.38 4.56 10.73
CA TYR A 214 -15.53 4.40 9.55
C TYR A 214 -16.30 4.53 8.24
N SER A 215 -17.58 4.17 8.21
CA SER A 215 -18.45 4.42 7.04
C SER A 215 -18.59 5.92 6.75
N PHE A 216 -18.68 6.78 7.78
CA PHE A 216 -18.64 8.23 7.60
C PHE A 216 -17.30 8.72 7.05
N VAL A 217 -16.19 8.16 7.55
CA VAL A 217 -14.85 8.43 6.99
C VAL A 217 -14.80 8.01 5.52
N GLY A 218 -15.30 6.83 5.18
CA GLY A 218 -15.42 6.31 3.82
C GLY A 218 -16.20 7.24 2.90
N MET A 219 -17.36 7.75 3.34
CA MET A 219 -18.13 8.75 2.58
C MET A 219 -17.34 10.05 2.35
N GLY A 220 -16.61 10.52 3.36
CA GLY A 220 -15.71 11.66 3.21
C GLY A 220 -14.61 11.40 2.17
N LEU A 221 -14.01 10.22 2.21
CA LEU A 221 -12.98 9.80 1.25
C LEU A 221 -13.55 9.68 -0.18
N VAL A 222 -14.79 9.23 -0.36
CA VAL A 222 -15.46 9.22 -1.68
C VAL A 222 -15.47 10.64 -2.27
N VAL A 223 -15.88 11.64 -1.49
CA VAL A 223 -15.92 13.04 -1.95
C VAL A 223 -14.52 13.57 -2.22
N LEU A 224 -13.58 13.33 -1.31
CA LEU A 224 -12.19 13.78 -1.45
C LEU A 224 -11.54 13.21 -2.71
N VAL A 225 -11.66 11.90 -2.92
CA VAL A 225 -11.10 11.21 -4.09
C VAL A 225 -11.76 11.68 -5.39
N ALA A 226 -13.07 11.83 -5.40
CA ALA A 226 -13.81 12.29 -6.58
C ALA A 226 -13.40 13.70 -7.05
N ILE A 227 -12.98 14.57 -6.12
CA ILE A 227 -12.51 15.92 -6.43
C ILE A 227 -11.01 15.93 -6.75
N PHE A 228 -10.22 15.23 -5.93
CA PHE A 228 -8.77 15.37 -5.91
C PHE A 228 -8.03 14.46 -6.90
N TYR A 229 -8.50 13.25 -7.18
CA TYR A 229 -7.75 12.35 -8.07
C TYR A 229 -7.78 12.85 -9.52
N PRO A 230 -6.74 12.62 -10.34
CA PRO A 230 -6.72 13.06 -11.73
C PRO A 230 -7.59 12.16 -12.62
N ASP A 231 -8.13 12.74 -13.71
CA ASP A 231 -8.92 12.00 -14.72
C ASP A 231 -8.05 11.09 -15.60
N ASP A 232 -6.83 11.53 -15.92
CA ASP A 232 -5.83 10.79 -16.69
C ASP A 232 -4.56 10.54 -15.87
N SER A 233 -3.69 9.65 -16.35
CA SER A 233 -2.37 9.43 -15.75
C SER A 233 -1.52 10.69 -15.86
N ILE A 234 -0.90 11.10 -14.75
CA ILE A 234 0.08 12.18 -14.72
C ILE A 234 1.29 11.75 -15.56
N GLU A 235 1.63 12.54 -16.58
CA GLU A 235 2.82 12.33 -17.42
C GLU A 235 4.08 12.80 -16.70
N ASP A 236 5.23 12.24 -17.09
CA ASP A 236 6.50 12.46 -16.39
C ASP A 236 6.93 13.93 -16.49
N GLY A 237 7.05 14.60 -15.34
CA GLY A 237 7.50 16.00 -15.26
C GLY A 237 6.42 17.06 -15.48
N GLU A 238 5.13 16.68 -15.62
CA GLU A 238 4.04 17.64 -15.59
C GLU A 238 3.63 17.99 -14.15
N GLY A 239 3.48 19.29 -13.87
CA GLY A 239 2.96 19.77 -12.60
C GLY A 239 1.52 19.32 -12.33
N TYR A 240 1.20 19.02 -11.07
CA TYR A 240 -0.16 18.64 -10.69
C TYR A 240 -1.08 19.86 -10.69
N SER A 241 -2.12 19.83 -11.53
CA SER A 241 -3.20 20.83 -11.51
C SER A 241 -4.53 20.17 -11.20
N LEU A 242 -5.25 20.73 -10.23
CA LEU A 242 -6.57 20.22 -9.82
C LEU A 242 -7.59 20.54 -10.92
N LYS A 243 -7.86 19.56 -11.78
CA LYS A 243 -8.87 19.65 -12.85
C LYS A 243 -10.23 19.27 -12.29
N PHE A 244 -11.27 20.07 -12.56
CA PHE A 244 -12.65 19.69 -12.22
C PHE A 244 -13.06 18.40 -12.95
N PRO A 245 -13.96 17.58 -12.36
CA PRO A 245 -14.47 16.37 -12.99
C PRO A 245 -15.01 16.64 -14.38
N THR A 246 -14.28 16.15 -15.38
CA THR A 246 -14.70 16.22 -16.77
C THR A 246 -15.28 14.86 -17.14
N TYR A 247 -16.59 14.80 -17.36
CA TYR A 247 -17.35 13.56 -17.64
C TYR A 247 -17.09 12.94 -19.03
N SER A 248 -16.01 13.32 -19.72
CA SER A 248 -15.86 13.08 -21.16
C SER A 248 -15.10 11.80 -21.55
N HIS A 249 -14.48 11.06 -20.63
CA HIS A 249 -13.46 10.05 -20.98
C HIS A 249 -13.79 8.58 -20.67
N VAL A 250 -15.07 8.19 -20.64
CA VAL A 250 -15.42 6.76 -20.61
C VAL A 250 -15.40 6.19 -22.03
N SER A 251 -14.31 5.53 -22.41
CA SER A 251 -14.21 4.85 -23.71
C SER A 251 -13.84 3.38 -23.54
N CYS A 252 -14.85 2.50 -23.51
CA CYS A 252 -14.64 1.05 -23.58
C CYS A 252 -13.87 0.63 -24.85
N SER A 253 -13.88 1.45 -25.91
CA SER A 253 -13.09 1.20 -27.11
C SER A 253 -11.58 1.29 -26.85
N ARG A 254 -11.15 2.19 -25.95
CA ARG A 254 -9.75 2.36 -25.54
C ARG A 254 -9.22 1.12 -24.81
N VAL A 255 -10.05 0.50 -23.96
CA VAL A 255 -9.72 -0.74 -23.23
C VAL A 255 -9.38 -1.88 -24.18
N TYR A 256 -10.25 -2.14 -25.15
CA TYR A 256 -10.03 -3.21 -26.12
C TYR A 256 -8.76 -2.94 -26.93
N GLN A 257 -8.54 -1.70 -27.36
CA GLN A 257 -7.34 -1.32 -28.10
C GLN A 257 -6.06 -1.51 -27.27
N GLU A 258 -6.03 -1.13 -26.00
CA GLU A 258 -4.85 -1.27 -25.14
C GLU A 258 -4.60 -2.72 -24.70
N ILE A 259 -5.63 -3.49 -24.33
CA ILE A 259 -5.47 -4.88 -23.91
C ILE A 259 -5.09 -5.78 -25.10
N CYS A 260 -5.67 -5.53 -26.27
CA CYS A 260 -5.38 -6.31 -27.48
C CYS A 260 -4.09 -5.88 -28.19
N ARG A 261 -3.32 -4.93 -27.64
CA ARG A 261 -2.01 -4.59 -28.18
C ARG A 261 -1.08 -5.79 -28.12
N PRO A 262 -0.47 -6.19 -29.26
CA PRO A 262 0.46 -7.31 -29.29
C PRO A 262 1.66 -7.09 -28.34
N GLU A 263 2.02 -5.85 -28.05
CA GLU A 263 3.07 -5.46 -27.11
C GLU A 263 2.76 -5.93 -25.69
N VAL A 264 1.50 -5.81 -25.24
CA VAL A 264 1.07 -6.26 -23.91
C VAL A 264 1.19 -7.77 -23.80
N PHE A 265 0.71 -8.50 -24.81
CA PHE A 265 0.87 -9.96 -24.85
C PHE A 265 2.33 -10.39 -24.88
N LYS A 266 3.18 -9.67 -25.61
CA LYS A 266 4.62 -9.92 -25.65
C LYS A 266 5.28 -9.65 -24.29
N ALA A 267 4.87 -8.59 -23.59
CA ALA A 267 5.36 -8.25 -22.27
C ALA A 267 4.97 -9.32 -21.22
N VAL A 268 3.71 -9.75 -21.21
CA VAL A 268 3.20 -10.80 -20.31
C VAL A 268 3.89 -12.15 -20.56
N LYS A 269 4.20 -12.47 -21.82
CA LYS A 269 4.94 -13.69 -22.19
C LYS A 269 6.47 -13.56 -22.01
N SER A 270 6.97 -12.40 -21.59
CA SER A 270 8.41 -12.23 -21.42
C SER A 270 8.92 -13.05 -20.24
N THR A 271 10.07 -13.70 -20.41
CA THR A 271 10.69 -14.52 -19.36
C THR A 271 11.01 -13.70 -18.10
N ARG A 272 11.31 -12.40 -18.27
CA ARG A 272 11.56 -11.48 -17.15
C ARG A 272 10.31 -11.24 -16.31
N PHE A 273 9.17 -10.97 -16.96
CA PHE A 273 7.90 -10.78 -16.27
C PHE A 273 7.44 -12.07 -15.58
N LEU A 274 7.49 -13.19 -16.29
CA LEU A 274 7.12 -14.50 -15.71
C LEU A 274 8.03 -14.88 -14.54
N GLY A 275 9.35 -14.65 -14.66
CA GLY A 275 10.30 -14.86 -13.57
C GLY A 275 9.98 -13.98 -12.36
N PHE A 276 9.66 -12.70 -12.58
CA PHE A 276 9.22 -11.80 -11.51
C PHE A 276 7.95 -12.31 -10.84
N CYS A 277 6.91 -12.70 -11.59
CA CYS A 277 5.67 -13.23 -11.03
C CYS A 277 5.90 -14.48 -10.16
N VAL A 278 6.72 -15.42 -10.64
CA VAL A 278 7.04 -16.65 -9.88
C VAL A 278 7.79 -16.32 -8.59
N LEU A 279 8.81 -15.48 -8.66
CA LEU A 279 9.61 -15.10 -7.48
C LEU A 279 8.79 -14.30 -6.48
N PHE A 280 7.98 -13.35 -6.95
CA PHE A 280 7.08 -12.56 -6.11
C PHE A 280 6.04 -13.44 -5.42
N ALA A 281 5.41 -14.35 -6.17
CA ALA A 281 4.46 -15.31 -5.60
C ALA A 281 5.12 -16.22 -4.55
N TRP A 282 6.33 -16.71 -4.81
CA TRP A 282 7.09 -17.53 -3.87
C TRP A 282 7.42 -16.78 -2.57
N CYS A 283 7.92 -15.55 -2.68
CA CYS A 283 8.20 -14.71 -1.51
C CYS A 283 6.94 -14.42 -0.71
N THR A 284 5.85 -14.05 -1.39
CA THR A 284 4.55 -13.74 -0.74
C THR A 284 4.00 -14.98 -0.02
N MET A 285 4.02 -16.15 -0.68
CA MET A 285 3.58 -17.41 -0.07
C MET A 285 4.42 -17.77 1.16
N SER A 286 5.74 -17.61 1.06
CA SER A 286 6.66 -17.88 2.17
C SER A 286 6.37 -16.97 3.37
N ASN A 287 6.14 -15.67 3.15
CA ASN A 287 5.77 -14.73 4.21
C ASN A 287 4.45 -15.10 4.89
N VAL A 288 3.43 -15.51 4.12
CA VAL A 288 2.15 -15.95 4.70
C VAL A 288 2.32 -17.22 5.53
N VAL A 289 3.13 -18.19 5.07
CA VAL A 289 3.43 -19.41 5.83
C VAL A 289 4.20 -19.09 7.12
N ILE A 290 5.22 -18.23 7.05
CA ILE A 290 6.00 -17.82 8.22
C ILE A 290 5.09 -17.14 9.24
N GLY A 291 4.25 -16.18 8.81
CA GLY A 291 3.30 -15.50 9.68
C GLY A 291 2.36 -16.47 10.41
N GLY A 292 1.74 -17.40 9.68
CA GLY A 292 0.87 -18.41 10.27
C GLY A 292 1.58 -19.37 11.22
N LEU A 293 2.83 -19.75 10.93
CA LEU A 293 3.65 -20.57 11.83
C LEU A 293 3.99 -19.84 13.13
N VAL A 294 4.33 -18.54 13.04
CA VAL A 294 4.61 -17.70 14.21
C VAL A 294 3.37 -17.59 15.10
N GLU A 295 2.20 -17.35 14.52
CA GLU A 295 0.93 -17.27 15.25
C GLU A 295 0.57 -18.60 15.92
N SER A 296 0.70 -19.72 15.20
CA SER A 296 0.46 -21.07 15.74
C SER A 296 1.42 -21.41 16.89
N LEU A 297 2.71 -21.06 16.75
CA LEU A 297 3.70 -21.27 17.81
C LEU A 297 3.40 -20.42 19.04
N ALA A 298 2.96 -19.17 18.86
CA ALA A 298 2.55 -18.30 19.96
C ALA A 298 1.36 -18.91 20.72
N ALA A 299 0.32 -19.34 20.00
CA ALA A 299 -0.86 -19.98 20.59
C ALA A 299 -0.53 -21.28 21.33
N SER A 300 0.39 -22.11 20.81
CA SER A 300 0.77 -23.38 21.45
C SER A 300 1.58 -23.23 22.75
N LYS A 301 2.30 -22.10 22.91
CA LYS A 301 3.18 -21.84 24.06
C LYS A 301 2.53 -20.97 25.13
N SER A 302 1.52 -20.19 24.79
CA SER A 302 0.79 -19.37 25.77
C SER A 302 -0.13 -20.26 26.61
N SER A 303 0.25 -20.54 27.86
CA SER A 303 -0.66 -21.14 28.86
C SER A 303 -1.64 -20.13 29.46
N ASP A 304 -1.46 -18.84 29.13
CA ASP A 304 -2.16 -17.70 29.69
C ASP A 304 -2.90 -16.95 28.57
N SER A 305 -4.21 -16.79 28.71
CA SER A 305 -5.07 -16.12 27.73
C SER A 305 -4.68 -14.66 27.54
N ASP A 306 -4.28 -13.98 28.62
CA ASP A 306 -3.96 -12.55 28.59
C ASP A 306 -2.71 -12.27 27.74
N SER A 307 -1.70 -13.13 27.84
CA SER A 307 -0.49 -13.05 27.03
C SER A 307 -0.77 -13.23 25.52
N LEU A 308 -1.71 -14.11 25.17
CA LEU A 308 -2.12 -14.34 23.78
C LEU A 308 -2.91 -13.15 23.22
N HIS A 309 -3.78 -12.53 24.02
CA HIS A 309 -4.50 -11.32 23.65
C HIS A 309 -3.56 -10.15 23.35
N ILE A 310 -2.55 -9.92 24.20
CA ILE A 310 -1.55 -8.86 23.97
C ILE A 310 -0.74 -9.13 22.69
N PHE A 311 -0.37 -10.40 22.47
CA PHE A 311 0.39 -10.79 21.28
C PHE A 311 -0.41 -10.56 19.99
N ASN A 312 -1.62 -11.11 19.88
CA ASN A 312 -2.45 -11.01 18.67
C ASN A 312 -3.01 -9.60 18.45
N GLY A 313 -3.31 -8.88 19.53
CA GLY A 313 -3.91 -7.55 19.48
C GLY A 313 -2.96 -6.41 19.17
N TYR A 314 -1.70 -6.54 19.59
CA TYR A 314 -0.75 -5.43 19.59
C TYR A 314 0.62 -5.83 19.04
N ALA A 315 1.25 -6.89 19.56
CA ALA A 315 2.63 -7.21 19.18
C ALA A 315 2.73 -7.69 17.73
N TYR A 316 1.94 -8.70 17.35
CA TYR A 316 1.99 -9.29 16.01
C TYR A 316 1.62 -8.29 14.90
N PRO A 317 0.57 -7.46 15.02
CA PRO A 317 0.28 -6.43 14.03
C PRO A 317 1.39 -5.39 13.87
N ILE A 318 1.99 -4.93 14.97
CA ILE A 318 3.09 -3.95 14.92
C ILE A 318 4.31 -4.54 14.21
N ILE A 319 4.63 -5.80 14.51
CA ILE A 319 5.78 -6.50 13.96
C ILE A 319 5.54 -6.88 12.50
N GLY A 320 4.45 -7.60 12.22
CA GLY A 320 4.11 -8.09 10.89
C GLY A 320 3.84 -6.98 9.88
N ASN A 321 3.37 -5.81 10.33
CA ASN A 321 3.12 -4.66 9.45
C ASN A 321 4.24 -3.61 9.50
N SER A 322 5.37 -3.88 10.17
CA SER A 322 6.50 -2.95 10.32
C SER A 322 7.19 -2.57 9.00
N THR A 323 6.81 -3.23 7.89
CA THR A 323 7.24 -2.91 6.53
C THR A 323 7.05 -1.44 6.15
N PHE A 324 6.17 -0.70 6.83
CA PHE A 324 6.05 0.76 6.65
C PHE A 324 7.34 1.54 6.94
N LEU A 325 8.20 1.03 7.82
CA LEU A 325 9.52 1.64 8.12
C LEU A 325 10.54 1.34 7.02
N PHE A 326 10.49 0.14 6.46
CA PHE A 326 11.52 -0.37 5.55
C PHE A 326 11.20 -0.11 4.07
N ALA A 327 9.92 0.02 3.70
CA ALA A 327 9.51 0.18 2.30
C ALA A 327 10.13 1.43 1.61
N PRO A 328 10.24 2.61 2.26
CA PRO A 328 10.97 3.74 1.69
C PRO A 328 12.47 3.47 1.52
N MET A 329 13.08 2.76 2.48
CA MET A 329 14.50 2.39 2.42
C MET A 329 14.79 1.43 1.28
N VAL A 330 13.90 0.45 1.06
CA VAL A 330 13.96 -0.46 -0.10
C VAL A 330 13.79 0.33 -1.40
N GLY A 331 12.87 1.30 -1.45
CA GLY A 331 12.73 2.20 -2.60
C GLY A 331 14.03 2.95 -2.93
N TYR A 332 14.70 3.47 -1.91
CA TYR A 332 16.01 4.11 -2.05
C TYR A 332 17.10 3.13 -2.51
N LEU A 333 17.13 1.90 -1.96
CA LEU A 333 18.08 0.88 -2.37
C LEU A 333 17.89 0.46 -3.83
N ILE A 334 16.63 0.35 -4.29
CA ILE A 334 16.30 0.04 -5.69
C ILE A 334 16.82 1.14 -6.62
N GLN A 335 16.73 2.39 -6.21
CA GLN A 335 17.24 3.52 -6.97
C GLN A 335 18.76 3.45 -7.12
N GLU A 336 19.50 3.22 -6.03
CA GLU A 336 20.96 3.23 -6.02
C GLU A 336 21.59 1.98 -6.66
N THR A 337 21.00 0.82 -6.40
CA THR A 337 21.62 -0.48 -6.75
C THR A 337 20.91 -1.22 -7.88
N GLY A 338 19.75 -0.71 -8.30
CA GLY A 338 18.87 -1.37 -9.26
C GLY A 338 17.97 -2.43 -8.64
N PHE A 339 16.87 -2.70 -9.34
CA PHE A 339 15.82 -3.62 -8.90
C PHE A 339 16.31 -5.06 -8.66
N ALA A 340 17.21 -5.56 -9.51
CA ALA A 340 17.65 -6.97 -9.47
C ALA A 340 18.42 -7.32 -8.19
N LEU A 341 19.27 -6.42 -7.69
CA LEU A 341 20.04 -6.66 -6.48
C LEU A 341 19.11 -6.66 -5.25
N SER A 342 18.23 -5.66 -5.17
CA SER A 342 17.22 -5.55 -4.11
C SER A 342 16.32 -6.78 -4.05
N MET A 343 15.83 -7.25 -5.20
CA MET A 343 15.02 -8.47 -5.28
C MET A 343 15.81 -9.73 -4.86
N THR A 344 17.09 -9.83 -5.23
CA THR A 344 17.94 -10.95 -4.82
C THR A 344 18.12 -10.98 -3.30
N PHE A 345 18.34 -9.82 -2.67
CA PHE A 345 18.42 -9.71 -1.23
C PHE A 345 17.12 -10.17 -0.55
N CYS A 346 15.96 -9.68 -1.04
CA CYS A 346 14.65 -10.11 -0.54
C CYS A 346 14.45 -11.62 -0.64
N ILE A 347 14.82 -12.24 -1.77
CA ILE A 347 14.68 -13.70 -1.97
C ILE A 347 15.56 -14.45 -0.98
N VAL A 348 16.85 -14.13 -0.91
CA VAL A 348 17.81 -14.79 -0.01
C VAL A 348 17.34 -14.68 1.44
N PHE A 349 16.92 -13.48 1.85
CA PHE A 349 16.41 -13.23 3.20
C PHE A 349 15.13 -14.04 3.49
N THR A 350 14.19 -14.08 2.55
CA THR A 350 12.97 -14.89 2.68
C THR A 350 13.31 -16.38 2.82
N GLN A 351 14.29 -16.88 2.06
CA GLN A 351 14.71 -18.28 2.16
C GLN A 351 15.39 -18.60 3.49
N ILE A 352 16.22 -17.69 4.01
CA ILE A 352 16.83 -17.83 5.33
C ILE A 352 15.73 -17.89 6.40
N SER A 353 14.76 -16.98 6.36
CA SER A 353 13.65 -16.91 7.31
C SER A 353 12.81 -18.19 7.29
N LEU A 354 12.50 -18.70 6.10
CA LEU A 354 11.78 -19.96 5.93
C LEU A 354 12.60 -21.16 6.47
N ALA A 355 13.91 -21.20 6.19
CA ALA A 355 14.79 -22.25 6.70
C ALA A 355 14.88 -22.22 8.24
N LEU A 356 14.90 -21.03 8.84
CA LEU A 356 14.92 -20.84 10.29
C LEU A 356 13.63 -21.31 10.97
N CYS A 357 12.49 -21.30 10.27
CA CYS A 357 11.23 -21.86 10.77
C CYS A 357 11.29 -23.39 10.96
N TRP A 358 12.13 -24.08 10.18
CA TRP A 358 12.36 -25.52 10.34
C TRP A 358 13.46 -25.87 11.35
N GLY A 359 14.11 -24.87 11.95
CA GLY A 359 15.13 -25.05 12.97
C GLY A 359 14.53 -25.43 14.34
N PRO A 360 15.18 -26.32 15.11
CA PRO A 360 14.65 -26.81 16.39
C PRO A 360 14.81 -25.84 17.58
N GLU A 361 15.50 -24.70 17.45
CA GLU A 361 15.79 -23.80 18.58
C GLU A 361 14.97 -22.50 18.62
N LEU A 362 14.49 -22.18 19.82
CA LEU A 362 13.72 -20.98 20.21
C LEU A 362 14.37 -19.65 19.79
N VAL A 363 15.69 -19.58 19.65
CA VAL A 363 16.43 -18.33 19.38
C VAL A 363 16.29 -17.87 17.93
N SER A 364 16.02 -18.78 16.98
CA SER A 364 15.69 -18.38 15.60
C SER A 364 14.30 -17.73 15.50
N GLN A 365 13.39 -18.06 16.42
CA GLN A 365 12.00 -17.61 16.43
C GLN A 365 11.83 -16.17 16.92
N TYR A 366 12.71 -15.70 17.83
CA TYR A 366 12.75 -14.29 18.24
C TYR A 366 13.39 -13.37 17.20
N PHE A 367 14.31 -13.88 16.38
CA PHE A 367 14.91 -13.11 15.28
C PHE A 367 13.88 -12.75 14.20
N MET A 368 12.77 -13.51 14.09
CA MET A 368 11.65 -13.24 13.18
C MET A 368 10.68 -12.16 13.69
N LEU A 369 10.73 -11.78 14.97
CA LEU A 369 9.82 -10.78 15.55
C LEU A 369 10.27 -9.33 15.29
N PHE A 370 11.39 -9.12 14.58
CA PHE A 370 11.93 -7.78 14.33
C PHE A 370 11.94 -7.38 12.84
N PHE A 371 11.47 -8.24 11.94
CA PHE A 371 11.58 -8.07 10.48
C PHE A 371 10.41 -8.73 9.76
#